data_AF-W5SM36-F1
#
_entry.id   AF-W5SM36-F1
#
_cell.length_a   1.000
_cell.length_b   1.000
_cell.length_c   1.000
_cell.angle_alpha   90.00
_cell.angle_beta   90.00
_cell.angle_gamma   90.00
#
_symmetry.space_group_name_H-M   'P 1'
#
loop_
_entity.id
_entity.type
_entity.pdbx_description
1 polymer ?
#
loop_
_entity_poly.entity_id
_entity_poly.type
_entity_poly.pdbx_seq_one_letter_code
_entity_poly.pdbx_strand_id
1 'polypeptide(L)' 'MRHLIVYLDLELKSYNKEIRMIERNIERLREGINNEDEQDLNNKLCELDEVKLAKKLKKMELYYQAMLKLKFKRLCCEYI' A
#
# COMPACT_ATOMS: atom_id res chain seq x y z
N MET A 1 13.62 6.75 -15.73
CA MET A 1 13.43 5.54 -14.89
C MET A 1 13.77 5.75 -13.41
N ARG A 2 14.88 6.43 -13.05
CA ARG A 2 15.19 6.76 -11.64
C ARG A 2 14.06 7.52 -10.94
N HIS A 3 13.44 8.50 -11.62
CA HIS A 3 12.30 9.25 -11.09
C HIS A 3 11.07 8.39 -10.75
N LEU A 4 10.77 7.37 -11.55
CA LEU A 4 9.64 6.47 -11.29
C LEU A 4 9.92 5.63 -10.02
N ILE A 5 11.12 5.07 -9.90
CA ILE A 5 11.52 4.26 -8.73
C ILE A 5 11.49 5.10 -7.44
N VAL A 6 11.99 6.33 -7.50
CA VAL A 6 11.98 7.26 -6.35
C VAL A 6 10.56 7.65 -5.96
N TYR A 7 9.71 7.98 -6.94
CA TYR A 7 8.30 8.32 -6.68
C TYR A 7 7.54 7.17 -6.00
N LEU A 8 7.80 5.94 -6.46
CA LEU A 8 7.13 4.75 -5.92
C LEU A 8 7.64 4.34 -4.53
N ASP A 9 8.92 4.55 -4.24
CA ASP A 9 9.45 4.35 -2.88
C ASP A 9 8.82 5.35 -1.90
N LEU A 10 8.61 6.60 -2.33
CA LEU A 10 7.89 7.61 -1.56
C LEU A 10 6.41 7.22 -1.35
N GLU A 11 5.75 6.71 -2.37
CA GLU A 11 4.35 6.27 -2.30
C GLU A 11 4.18 5.08 -1.34
N LEU A 12 5.05 4.07 -1.41
CA LEU A 12 5.06 2.95 -0.46
C LEU A 12 5.38 3.38 0.97
N LYS A 13 6.29 4.35 1.14
CA LYS A 13 6.57 4.97 2.45
C LYS A 13 5.35 5.73 2.98
N SER A 14 4.59 6.39 2.12
CA SER A 14 3.35 7.07 2.48
C SER A 14 2.32 6.08 3.03
N TYR A 15 2.04 4.98 2.31
CA TYR A 15 1.16 3.92 2.80
C TYR A 15 1.62 3.35 4.15
N ASN A 16 2.92 3.16 4.36
CA ASN A 16 3.46 2.71 5.65
C ASN A 16 3.25 3.71 6.79
N LYS A 17 3.19 5.01 6.48
CA LYS A 17 2.93 6.05 7.48
C LYS A 17 1.46 6.08 7.85
N GLU A 18 0.59 5.98 6.85
CA GLU A 18 -0.86 5.95 7.00
C GLU A 18 -1.34 4.73 7.79
N ILE A 19 -0.88 3.53 7.43
CA ILE A 19 -1.15 2.28 8.17
C ILE A 19 -0.79 2.45 9.66
N ARG A 20 0.40 2.97 9.97
CA ARG A 20 0.84 3.20 11.35
C ARG A 20 -0.01 4.22 12.10
N MET A 21 -0.56 5.22 11.40
CA MET A 21 -1.46 6.20 12.00
C MET A 21 -2.80 5.55 12.36
N ILE A 22 -3.36 4.76 11.45
CA ILE A 22 -4.64 4.06 11.65
C ILE A 22 -4.50 3.02 12.77
N GLU A 23 -3.41 2.24 12.79
CA GLU A 23 -3.13 1.26 13.85
C GLU A 23 -3.10 1.90 15.25
N ARG A 24 -2.47 3.08 15.39
CA ARG A 24 -2.45 3.83 16.66
C ARG A 24 -3.84 4.34 17.07
N ASN A 25 -4.65 4.75 16.10
CA ASN A 25 -6.02 5.19 16.38
C ASN A 25 -6.88 4.02 16.86
N ILE A 26 -6.75 2.85 16.24
CA ILE A 26 -7.41 1.61 16.68
C ILE A 26 -6.99 1.23 18.10
N GLU A 27 -5.69 1.32 18.43
CA GLU A 27 -5.17 1.03 19.77
C GLU A 27 -5.80 1.95 20.82
N ARG A 28 -5.85 3.26 20.56
CA ARG A 28 -6.52 4.23 21.44
C ARG A 28 -8.01 3.96 21.63
N LEU A 29 -8.71 3.63 20.55
CA LEU A 29 -10.14 3.29 20.60
C LEU A 29 -10.38 2.02 21.42
N ARG A 30 -9.47 1.04 21.35
CA ARG A 30 -9.55 -0.19 22.16
C ARG A 30 -9.29 0.04 23.65
N GLU A 31 -8.52 1.07 24.01
CA GLU A 31 -8.22 1.42 25.41
C GLU A 31 -9.35 2.22 26.09
N GLY A 32 -10.24 2.87 25.33
CA GLY A 32 -11.27 3.79 25.85
C GLY A 32 -12.71 3.27 25.92
N ILE A 33 -12.96 1.99 25.64
CA ILE A 33 -14.26 1.46 25.16
C ILE A 33 -15.48 1.77 26.07
N ASN A 34 -16.42 2.55 25.51
CA ASN A 34 -17.88 2.51 25.71
C ASN A 34 -18.58 2.06 24.40
N ASN A 35 -19.87 1.70 24.44
CA ASN A 35 -20.60 1.14 23.27
C ASN A 35 -20.62 2.03 22.00
N GLU A 36 -20.43 3.36 22.11
CA GLU A 36 -20.31 4.25 20.94
C GLU A 36 -18.96 4.07 20.20
N ASP A 37 -17.92 3.59 20.88
CA ASP A 37 -16.58 3.38 20.32
C ASP A 37 -16.50 2.12 19.43
N GLU A 38 -17.50 1.24 19.45
CA GLU A 38 -17.49 -0.01 18.68
C GLU A 38 -17.68 0.24 17.17
N GLN A 39 -18.56 1.18 16.81
CA GLN A 39 -18.76 1.55 15.41
C GLN A 39 -17.53 2.26 14.83
N ASP A 40 -16.94 3.18 15.60
CA ASP A 40 -15.72 3.88 15.19
C ASP A 40 -14.52 2.94 15.09
N LEU A 41 -14.41 1.97 16.00
CA LEU A 41 -13.40 0.92 15.92
C LEU A 41 -13.57 0.08 14.64
N ASN A 42 -14.79 -0.34 14.31
CA ASN A 42 -15.07 -1.10 13.10
C ASN A 42 -14.78 -0.30 11.83
N ASN A 43 -15.13 1.00 11.81
CA ASN A 43 -14.80 1.89 10.70
C ASN A 43 -13.27 2.00 10.51
N LYS A 44 -12.51 2.18 11.60
CA LYS A 44 -11.04 2.24 11.52
C LYS A 44 -10.39 0.92 11.11
N LEU A 45 -10.95 -0.21 11.51
CA LEU A 45 -10.51 -1.53 11.04
C LEU A 45 -10.75 -1.70 9.53
N CYS A 46 -11.91 -1.26 9.04
CA CYS A 46 -12.22 -1.28 7.61
C CYS A 46 -11.24 -0.38 6.81
N GLU A 47 -11.03 0.85 7.27
CA GLU A 47 -10.06 1.80 6.69
C GLU A 47 -8.65 1.19 6.63
N LEU A 48 -8.22 0.50 7.69
CA LEU A 48 -6.92 -0.17 7.73
C LEU A 48 -6.79 -1.25 6.65
N ASP A 49 -7.84 -2.05 6.43
CA ASP A 49 -7.84 -3.11 5.43
C ASP A 49 -7.83 -2.55 4.01
N GLU A 50 -8.57 -1.48 3.75
CA GLU A 50 -8.57 -0.77 2.46
C GLU A 50 -7.17 -0.22 2.13
N VAL A 51 -6.52 0.46 3.07
CA VAL A 51 -5.17 1.01 2.88
C VAL A 51 -4.12 -0.11 2.67
N LYS A 52 -4.24 -1.22 3.40
CA LYS A 52 -3.39 -2.41 3.19
C LYS A 52 -3.60 -3.02 1.80
N LEU A 53 -4.85 -3.09 1.33
CA LEU A 53 -5.18 -3.59 0.01
C LEU A 53 -4.62 -2.67 -1.09
N ALA A 54 -4.82 -1.35 -0.97
CA ALA A 54 -4.30 -0.36 -1.90
C ALA A 54 -2.77 -0.48 -2.05
N LYS A 55 -2.05 -0.57 -0.92
CA LYS A 55 -0.60 -0.82 -0.91
C LYS A 55 -0.21 -2.12 -1.62
N LYS A 56 -0.99 -3.19 -1.45
CA LYS A 56 -0.74 -4.49 -2.11
C LYS A 56 -0.95 -4.40 -3.62
N LEU A 57 -2.04 -3.77 -4.06
CA LEU A 57 -2.32 -3.53 -5.48
C LEU A 57 -1.21 -2.70 -6.13
N LYS A 58 -0.73 -1.67 -5.44
CA LYS A 58 0.41 -0.88 -5.92
C LYS A 58 1.66 -1.73 -6.12
N LYS A 59 1.99 -2.62 -5.17
CA LYS A 59 3.10 -3.57 -5.36
C LYS A 59 2.90 -4.49 -6.56
N MET A 60 1.68 -5.00 -6.78
CA MET A 60 1.38 -5.84 -7.95
C MET A 60 1.55 -5.08 -9.26
N GLU A 61 1.08 -3.84 -9.32
CA GLU A 61 1.30 -2.95 -10.47
C GLU A 61 2.79 -2.82 -10.80
N LEU A 62 3.65 -2.70 -9.77
CA LEU A 62 5.10 -2.63 -9.93
C LEU A 62 5.70 -3.90 -10.50
N TYR A 63 5.32 -5.05 -9.95
CA TYR A 63 5.79 -6.33 -10.47
C TYR A 63 5.39 -6.51 -11.93
N TYR A 64 4.17 -6.12 -12.29
CA TYR A 64 3.69 -6.17 -13.65
C TYR A 64 4.48 -5.24 -14.59
N GLN A 65 4.69 -3.98 -14.20
CA GLN A 65 5.51 -3.03 -14.98
C GLN A 65 6.96 -3.51 -15.15
N ALA A 66 7.56 -4.12 -14.13
CA ALA A 66 8.90 -4.71 -14.21
C ALA A 66 8.93 -5.91 -15.17
N MET A 67 7.93 -6.79 -15.10
CA MET A 67 7.79 -7.95 -15.98
C MET A 67 7.66 -7.54 -17.45
N LEU A 68 6.83 -6.54 -17.75
CA LEU A 68 6.68 -6.00 -19.11
C LEU A 68 8.00 -5.49 -19.69
N LYS A 69 8.80 -4.79 -18.87
CA LYS A 69 10.13 -4.31 -19.28
C LYS A 69 11.12 -5.45 -19.56
N LEU A 70 11.11 -6.49 -18.73
CA LEU A 70 11.96 -7.67 -18.96
C LEU A 70 11.57 -8.40 -20.24
N LYS A 71 10.26 -8.56 -20.48
CA LYS A 71 9.74 -9.16 -21.71
C LYS A 71 10.12 -8.34 -22.95
N PHE A 72 10.02 -7.00 -22.87
CA PHE A 72 10.44 -6.11 -23.94
C PHE A 72 11.95 -6.18 -24.20
N LYS A 73 12.77 -6.19 -23.15
CA LYS A 73 14.23 -6.33 -23.27
C LYS A 73 14.61 -7.67 -23.91
N ARG A 74 13.94 -8.76 -23.53
CA ARG A 74 14.15 -10.08 -24.14
C ARG A 74 13.80 -10.08 -25.63
N LEU A 75 12.65 -9.50 -26.01
CA LEU A 75 12.26 -9.36 -27.41
C LEU A 75 13.28 -8.55 -28.23
N CYS A 76 13.80 -7.44 -27.70
CA CYS A 76 14.83 -6.67 -28.39
C CYS A 76 16.18 -7.41 -28.52
N CYS A 77 16.52 -8.31 -27.59
CA CYS A 77 17.74 -9.13 -27.67
C CYS A 77 17.62 -10.31 -28.65
N GLU A 78 16.42 -10.79 -28.96
CA GLU A 78 16.19 -11.87 -29.92
C GLU A 78 16.15 -11.37 -31.38
N TYR A 79 16.12 -10.04 -31.60
CA TYR A 79 16.04 -9.39 -32.93
C TYR A 79 17.33 -8.64 -33.33
N ILE A 80 18.44 -8.84 -32.62
CA ILE A 80 19.80 -8.36 -32.98
C ILE A 80 20.66 -9.59 -33.31
#